data_AF-A0A968MBJ5-F1
#
_entry.id   AF-A0A968MBJ5-F1
#
_cell.length_a   1.000
_cell.length_b   1.000
_cell.length_c   1.000
_cell.angle_alpha   90.00
_cell.angle_beta   90.00
_cell.angle_gamma   90.00
#
_symmetry.space_group_name_H-M   'P 1'
#
loop_
_entity.id
_entity.type
_entity.pdbx_description
1 polymer ?
#
loop_
_entity_poly.entity_id
_entity_poly.type
_entity_poly.pdbx_seq_one_letter_code
_entity_poly.pdbx_strand_id
1 'polypeptide(L)'
;MATDMYAQEGNLKPQDRLGQAAETVKDESQSVAHLLGELVADAQHLVRKEFELARTEVRQEINKAQQGAISLGIGVGVLAMGGIMLLLMLVYLLADVFTLELWISYLIVGAVLAIIGTILLLTGRSRLQQIDPKPEATIDEVRKDAQWLKEQMPSGKK
;
A
#
# COMPACT_ATOMS: atom_id res chain seq x y z
N MET A 1 -21.80 62.57 -45.07
CA MET A 1 -22.34 61.89 -43.88
C MET A 1 -21.26 60.97 -43.31
N ALA A 2 -20.13 61.53 -42.86
CA ALA A 2 -19.01 60.79 -42.27
C ALA A 2 -17.96 61.81 -41.77
N THR A 3 -18.21 62.48 -40.63
CA THR A 3 -17.18 63.40 -40.10
C THR A 3 -17.18 63.67 -38.60
N ASP A 4 -18.02 63.00 -37.78
CA ASP A 4 -18.07 63.26 -36.32
C ASP A 4 -17.59 62.07 -35.45
N MET A 5 -16.91 61.08 -36.03
CA MET A 5 -16.49 59.84 -35.35
C MET A 5 -15.04 59.85 -34.81
N TYR A 6 -14.48 61.01 -34.40
CA TYR A 6 -13.10 61.08 -33.87
C TYR A 6 -12.88 61.96 -32.63
N ALA A 7 -13.94 62.43 -31.96
CA ALA A 7 -13.79 63.47 -30.93
C ALA A 7 -14.20 63.06 -29.50
N GLN A 8 -13.95 61.82 -29.08
CA GLN A 8 -14.30 61.40 -27.70
C GLN A 8 -13.22 60.64 -26.92
N GLU A 9 -11.95 60.66 -27.35
CA GLU A 9 -10.87 59.99 -26.61
C GLU A 9 -10.09 60.90 -25.62
N GLY A 10 -10.47 62.19 -25.49
CA GLY A 10 -9.57 63.20 -24.92
C GLY A 10 -9.72 63.60 -23.45
N ASN A 11 -10.80 63.27 -22.73
CA ASN A 11 -11.15 64.02 -21.49
C ASN A 11 -11.36 63.18 -20.20
N LEU A 12 -10.72 62.02 -20.08
CA LEU A 12 -10.63 61.37 -18.77
C LEU A 12 -9.75 62.24 -17.85
N LYS A 13 -10.35 62.78 -16.77
CA LYS A 13 -9.61 63.59 -15.80
C LYS A 13 -8.47 62.72 -15.21
N PRO A 14 -7.31 63.31 -14.87
CA PRO A 14 -6.16 62.55 -14.34
C PRO A 14 -6.51 61.66 -13.13
N GLN A 15 -7.52 62.05 -12.37
CA GLN A 15 -8.02 61.34 -11.19
C GLN A 15 -8.78 60.05 -11.54
N ASP A 16 -9.47 60.00 -12.69
CA ASP A 16 -10.23 58.82 -13.13
C ASP A 16 -9.31 57.71 -13.67
N ARG A 17 -8.15 58.09 -14.25
CA ARG A 17 -7.15 57.14 -14.77
C ARG A 17 -6.45 56.37 -13.65
N LEU A 18 -6.27 56.98 -12.48
CA LEU A 18 -5.68 56.32 -11.31
C LEU A 18 -6.64 55.30 -10.69
N GLY A 19 -7.95 55.58 -10.72
CA GLY A 19 -8.99 54.64 -10.31
C GLY A 19 -9.03 53.39 -11.20
N GLN A 20 -9.04 53.57 -12.52
CA GLN A 20 -9.07 52.45 -13.49
C GLN A 20 -7.78 51.61 -13.47
N ALA A 21 -6.61 52.24 -13.31
CA ALA A 21 -5.35 51.51 -13.16
C ALA A 21 -5.28 50.71 -11.84
N ALA A 22 -5.85 51.22 -10.75
CA ALA A 22 -5.94 50.49 -9.49
C ALA A 22 -6.98 49.34 -9.55
N GLU A 23 -8.06 49.52 -10.32
CA GLU A 23 -9.12 48.52 -10.48
C GLU A 23 -8.66 47.34 -11.34
N THR A 24 -7.97 47.61 -12.46
CA THR A 24 -7.39 46.57 -13.33
C THR A 24 -6.32 45.71 -12.63
N VAL A 25 -5.45 46.32 -11.83
CA VAL A 25 -4.44 45.58 -11.03
C VAL A 25 -5.08 44.71 -9.95
N LYS A 26 -6.18 45.19 -9.33
CA LYS A 26 -6.94 44.43 -8.33
C LYS A 26 -7.64 43.22 -8.96
N ASP A 27 -8.19 43.37 -10.16
CA ASP A 27 -8.90 42.32 -10.88
C ASP A 27 -7.93 41.22 -11.36
N GLU A 28 -6.75 41.60 -11.88
CA GLU A 28 -5.68 40.63 -12.19
C GLU A 28 -5.22 39.87 -10.94
N SER A 29 -5.04 40.57 -9.82
CA SER A 29 -4.64 39.95 -8.55
C SER A 29 -5.69 38.95 -8.04
N GLN A 30 -6.98 39.26 -8.20
CA GLN A 30 -8.08 38.36 -7.84
C GLN A 30 -8.18 37.16 -8.80
N SER A 31 -7.93 37.36 -10.09
CA SER A 31 -7.89 36.29 -11.11
C SER A 31 -6.77 35.28 -10.85
N VAL A 32 -5.55 35.75 -10.55
CA VAL A 32 -4.42 34.87 -10.20
C VAL A 32 -4.69 34.12 -8.90
N ALA A 33 -5.29 34.77 -7.90
CA ALA A 33 -5.70 34.12 -6.66
C ALA A 33 -6.78 33.04 -6.90
N HIS A 34 -7.68 33.26 -7.84
CA HIS A 34 -8.73 32.30 -8.21
C HIS A 34 -8.15 31.05 -8.90
N LEU A 35 -7.26 31.22 -9.88
CA LEU A 35 -6.60 30.11 -10.58
C LEU A 35 -5.72 29.26 -9.65
N LEU A 36 -5.02 29.90 -8.71
CA LEU A 36 -4.28 29.19 -7.67
C LEU A 36 -5.22 28.41 -6.74
N GLY A 37 -6.39 28.99 -6.42
CA GLY A 37 -7.43 28.31 -5.64
C GLY A 37 -7.96 27.05 -6.34
N GLU A 38 -8.22 27.13 -7.65
CA GLU A 38 -8.64 25.98 -8.46
C GLU A 38 -7.55 24.91 -8.55
N LEU A 39 -6.29 25.29 -8.81
CA LEU A 39 -5.18 24.33 -8.87
C LEU A 39 -4.97 23.59 -7.55
N VAL A 40 -5.10 24.29 -6.41
CA VAL A 40 -5.02 23.66 -5.09
C VAL A 40 -6.20 22.71 -4.87
N ALA A 41 -7.41 23.10 -5.28
CA ALA A 41 -8.59 22.24 -5.20
C ALA A 41 -8.44 20.97 -6.07
N ASP A 42 -7.90 21.11 -7.29
CA ASP A 42 -7.64 19.99 -8.20
C ASP A 42 -6.54 19.07 -7.66
N ALA A 43 -5.47 19.63 -7.10
CA ALA A 43 -4.41 18.85 -6.45
C ALA A 43 -4.96 18.05 -5.26
N GLN A 44 -5.81 18.67 -4.42
CA GLN A 44 -6.49 17.99 -3.32
C GLN A 44 -7.41 16.87 -3.83
N HIS A 45 -8.12 17.11 -4.93
CA HIS A 45 -8.98 16.12 -5.56
C HIS A 45 -8.18 14.91 -6.07
N LEU A 46 -7.04 15.16 -6.73
CA LEU A 46 -6.17 14.12 -7.24
C LEU A 46 -5.56 13.26 -6.11
N VAL A 47 -5.05 13.89 -5.05
CA VAL A 47 -4.49 13.18 -3.89
C VAL A 47 -5.54 12.28 -3.24
N ARG A 48 -6.77 12.77 -3.10
CA ARG A 48 -7.88 11.97 -2.56
C ARG A 48 -8.20 10.78 -3.47
N LYS A 49 -8.19 10.98 -4.78
CA LYS A 49 -8.45 9.92 -5.77
C LYS A 49 -7.36 8.84 -5.75
N GLU A 50 -6.09 9.23 -5.70
CA GLU A 50 -4.96 8.30 -5.56
C GLU A 50 -5.06 7.49 -4.27
N PHE A 51 -5.44 8.13 -3.15
CA PHE A 51 -5.67 7.43 -1.90
C PHE A 51 -6.83 6.43 -1.98
N GLU A 52 -7.94 6.81 -2.61
CA GLU A 52 -9.09 5.93 -2.83
C GLU A 52 -8.74 4.74 -3.74
N LEU A 53 -7.90 4.96 -4.76
CA LEU A 53 -7.41 3.91 -5.64
C LEU A 53 -6.44 2.98 -4.91
N ALA A 54 -5.42 3.51 -4.25
CA ALA A 54 -4.47 2.73 -3.46
C ALA A 54 -5.18 1.90 -2.38
N ARG A 55 -6.18 2.48 -1.69
CA ARG A 55 -7.01 1.75 -0.73
C ARG A 55 -7.76 0.59 -1.38
N THR A 56 -8.25 0.77 -2.60
CA THR A 56 -8.97 -0.26 -3.36
C THR A 56 -8.01 -1.36 -3.80
N GLU A 57 -6.84 -1.00 -4.33
CA GLU A 57 -5.82 -1.94 -4.76
C GLU A 57 -5.30 -2.79 -3.58
N VAL A 58 -4.98 -2.16 -2.45
CA VAL A 58 -4.61 -2.88 -1.22
C VAL A 58 -5.70 -3.85 -0.78
N ARG A 59 -6.98 -3.45 -0.84
CA ARG A 59 -8.10 -4.35 -0.53
C ARG A 59 -8.19 -5.52 -1.51
N GLN A 60 -7.98 -5.27 -2.80
CA GLN A 60 -7.98 -6.32 -3.81
C GLN A 60 -6.84 -7.31 -3.59
N GLU A 61 -5.63 -6.83 -3.29
CA GLU A 61 -4.48 -7.67 -2.98
C GLU A 61 -4.70 -8.50 -1.71
N ILE A 62 -5.25 -7.90 -0.65
CA ILE A 62 -5.65 -8.64 0.56
C ILE A 62 -6.68 -9.73 0.23
N ASN A 63 -7.69 -9.43 -0.57
CA ASN A 63 -8.72 -10.40 -0.95
C ASN A 63 -8.13 -11.55 -1.79
N LYS A 64 -7.24 -11.26 -2.74
CA LYS A 64 -6.53 -12.28 -3.52
C LYS A 64 -5.68 -13.17 -2.62
N ALA A 65 -4.90 -12.56 -1.71
CA ALA A 65 -4.11 -13.29 -0.73
C ALA A 65 -4.99 -14.16 0.19
N GLN A 66 -6.15 -13.64 0.63
CA GLN A 66 -7.11 -14.39 1.43
C GLN A 66 -7.69 -15.59 0.67
N GLN A 67 -8.12 -15.41 -0.58
CA GLN A 67 -8.63 -16.49 -1.41
C GLN A 67 -7.55 -17.55 -1.67
N GLY A 68 -6.31 -17.12 -1.91
CA GLY A 68 -5.16 -18.01 -2.03
C GLY A 68 -4.88 -18.79 -0.74
N ALA A 69 -4.95 -18.13 0.42
CA ALA A 69 -4.78 -18.80 1.71
C ALA A 69 -5.88 -19.83 1.99
N ILE A 70 -7.13 -19.51 1.63
CA ILE A 70 -8.27 -20.45 1.77
C ILE A 70 -8.07 -21.68 0.88
N SER A 71 -7.74 -21.47 -0.41
CA SER A 71 -7.57 -22.59 -1.35
C SER A 71 -6.38 -23.48 -0.97
N LEU A 72 -5.27 -22.88 -0.53
CA LEU A 72 -4.13 -23.61 0.03
C LEU A 72 -4.52 -24.38 1.30
N GLY A 73 -5.27 -23.75 2.21
CA GLY A 73 -5.75 -24.41 3.43
C GLY A 73 -6.62 -25.64 3.14
N ILE A 74 -7.55 -25.53 2.19
CA ILE A 74 -8.38 -26.65 1.73
C ILE A 74 -7.50 -27.74 1.11
N GLY A 75 -6.59 -27.37 0.21
CA GLY A 75 -5.68 -28.31 -0.45
C GLY A 75 -4.82 -29.08 0.55
N VAL A 76 -4.22 -28.39 1.52
CA VAL A 76 -3.46 -29.01 2.62
C VAL A 76 -4.36 -29.94 3.43
N GLY A 77 -5.60 -29.56 3.73
CA GLY A 77 -6.55 -30.41 4.45
C GLY A 77 -6.88 -31.70 3.70
N VAL A 78 -7.16 -31.62 2.41
CA VAL A 78 -7.45 -32.80 1.56
C VAL A 78 -6.23 -33.70 1.45
N LEU A 79 -5.04 -33.12 1.23
CA LEU A 79 -3.78 -33.89 1.18
C LEU A 79 -3.47 -34.53 2.53
N ALA A 80 -3.72 -33.86 3.64
CA ALA A 80 -3.54 -34.42 4.98
C ALA A 80 -4.47 -35.61 5.21
N MET A 81 -5.75 -35.49 4.81
CA MET A 81 -6.71 -36.60 4.92
C MET A 81 -6.27 -37.81 4.08
N GLY A 82 -5.89 -37.59 2.81
CA GLY A 82 -5.37 -38.65 1.95
C GLY A 82 -4.07 -39.25 2.49
N GLY A 83 -3.18 -38.41 3.02
CA GLY A 83 -1.94 -38.81 3.69
C GLY A 83 -2.18 -39.70 4.89
N ILE A 84 -3.17 -39.39 5.74
CA ILE A 84 -3.54 -40.25 6.88
C ILE A 84 -4.01 -41.62 6.40
N MET A 85 -4.86 -41.68 5.36
CA MET A 85 -5.31 -42.96 4.80
C MET A 85 -4.14 -43.80 4.25
N LEU A 86 -3.19 -43.16 3.55
CA LEU A 86 -1.97 -43.82 3.05
C LEU A 86 -1.03 -44.25 4.17
N LEU A 87 -0.90 -43.47 5.24
CA LEU A 87 -0.11 -43.84 6.42
C LEU A 87 -0.73 -45.04 7.14
N LEU A 88 -2.05 -45.10 7.27
CA LEU A 88 -2.73 -46.28 7.82
C LEU A 88 -2.46 -47.50 6.95
N MET A 89 -2.62 -47.39 5.63
CA MET A 89 -2.24 -48.46 4.69
C MET A 89 -0.79 -48.90 4.90
N LEU A 90 0.15 -47.95 5.02
CA LEU A 90 1.57 -48.24 5.23
C LEU A 90 1.81 -49.00 6.54
N VAL A 91 1.13 -48.61 7.63
CA VAL A 91 1.22 -49.31 8.92
C VAL A 91 0.73 -50.76 8.79
N TYR A 92 -0.41 -50.98 8.14
CA TYR A 92 -0.93 -52.33 7.91
C TYR A 92 0.00 -53.15 7.03
N LEU A 93 0.53 -52.56 5.96
CA LEU A 93 1.49 -53.21 5.07
C LEU A 93 2.77 -53.60 5.82
N LEU A 94 3.29 -52.71 6.68
CA LEU A 94 4.48 -52.98 7.47
C LEU A 94 4.24 -54.10 8.49
N ALA A 95 3.07 -54.11 9.13
CA ALA A 95 2.68 -55.17 10.05
C ALA A 95 2.60 -56.53 9.35
N ASP A 96 1.99 -56.59 8.17
CA ASP A 96 1.83 -57.82 7.38
C ASP A 96 3.17 -58.35 6.84
N VAL A 97 3.94 -57.49 6.17
CA VAL A 97 5.21 -57.88 5.50
C VAL A 97 6.28 -58.34 6.49
N PHE A 98 6.36 -57.69 7.66
CA PHE A 98 7.35 -57.99 8.68
C PHE A 98 6.79 -58.84 9.83
N THR A 99 5.53 -59.28 9.74
CA THR A 99 4.83 -60.04 10.80
C THR A 99 4.93 -59.37 12.17
N LEU A 100 4.84 -58.04 12.20
CA LEU A 100 4.92 -57.24 13.42
C LEU A 100 3.54 -57.06 14.05
N GLU A 101 3.51 -56.92 15.37
CA GLU A 101 2.31 -56.44 16.05
C GLU A 101 1.97 -55.01 15.61
N LEU A 102 0.69 -54.72 15.39
CA LEU A 102 0.23 -53.43 14.87
C LEU A 102 0.77 -52.22 15.66
N TRP A 103 0.86 -52.33 16.99
CA TRP A 103 1.36 -51.24 17.83
C TRP A 103 2.83 -50.89 17.53
N ILE A 104 3.66 -51.88 17.19
CA ILE A 104 5.07 -51.66 16.83
C ILE A 104 5.15 -50.91 15.50
N SER A 105 4.36 -51.32 14.51
CA SER A 105 4.30 -50.64 13.21
C SER A 105 3.85 -49.18 13.34
N TYR A 106 2.85 -48.90 14.20
CA TYR A 106 2.45 -47.52 14.53
C TYR A 106 3.57 -46.72 15.19
N LEU A 107 4.33 -47.31 16.12
CA LEU A 107 5.47 -46.63 16.74
C LEU A 107 6.58 -46.31 15.75
N ILE A 108 6.89 -47.22 14.83
CA ILE A 108 7.94 -46.99 13.81
C ILE A 108 7.53 -45.84 12.89
N VAL A 109 6.33 -45.92 12.30
CA VAL A 109 5.84 -44.87 11.38
C VAL A 109 5.68 -43.54 12.13
N GLY A 110 5.15 -43.57 13.35
CA GLY A 110 5.00 -42.40 14.21
C GLY A 110 6.34 -41.75 14.56
N ALA A 111 7.36 -42.54 14.89
CA ALA A 111 8.70 -42.03 15.20
C ALA A 111 9.34 -41.35 13.98
N VAL A 112 9.22 -41.96 12.79
CA VAL A 112 9.71 -41.35 11.54
C VAL A 112 9.01 -40.02 11.27
N LEU A 113 7.68 -39.96 11.41
CA LEU A 113 6.93 -38.72 11.24
C LEU A 113 7.29 -37.66 12.29
N ALA A 114 7.53 -38.06 13.55
CA ALA A 114 7.93 -37.14 14.60
C ALA A 114 9.29 -36.50 14.31
N ILE A 115 10.24 -37.26 13.78
CA ILE A 115 11.56 -36.75 13.35
C ILE A 115 11.38 -35.73 12.22
N ILE A 116 10.66 -36.11 11.16
CA ILE A 116 10.38 -35.23 10.02
C ILE A 116 9.68 -33.95 10.50
N GLY A 117 8.64 -34.08 11.31
CA GLY A 117 7.89 -32.95 11.87
C GLY A 117 8.75 -32.03 12.72
N THR A 118 9.65 -32.57 13.54
CA THR A 118 10.60 -31.78 14.33
C THR A 118 11.55 -30.97 13.42
N ILE A 119 12.11 -31.59 12.39
CA ILE A 119 12.99 -30.91 11.43
C ILE A 119 12.25 -29.76 10.72
N LEU A 120 11.03 -30.02 10.25
CA LEU A 120 10.20 -29.01 9.59
C LEU A 120 9.86 -27.86 10.55
N LEU A 121 9.50 -28.15 11.80
CA LEU A 121 9.17 -27.15 12.81
C LEU A 121 10.38 -26.26 13.13
N LEU A 122 11.56 -26.85 13.31
CA LEU A 122 12.79 -26.09 13.57
C LEU A 122 13.18 -25.23 12.36
N THR A 123 13.07 -25.77 11.14
CA THR A 123 13.37 -25.03 9.91
C THR A 123 12.39 -23.88 9.70
N GLY A 124 11.09 -24.13 9.89
CA GLY A 124 10.04 -23.11 9.79
C GLY A 124 10.23 -22.01 10.83
N ARG A 125 10.51 -22.38 12.08
CA ARG A 125 10.82 -21.41 13.15
C ARG A 125 12.02 -20.53 12.80
N SER A 126 13.10 -21.13 12.28
CA SER A 126 14.30 -20.39 11.88
C SER A 126 13.99 -19.39 10.76
N ARG A 127 13.18 -19.78 9.77
CA ARG A 127 12.76 -18.87 8.69
C ARG A 127 11.90 -17.72 9.20
N LEU A 128 10.96 -17.99 10.11
CA LEU A 128 10.13 -16.95 10.71
C LEU A 128 10.95 -15.95 11.55
N GLN A 129 12.00 -16.43 12.23
CA GLN A 129 12.91 -15.56 12.99
C GLN A 129 13.78 -14.66 12.11
N GLN A 130 13.95 -15.01 10.82
CA GLN A 130 14.69 -14.20 9.85
C GLN A 130 13.81 -13.15 9.14
N ILE A 131 12.49 -13.21 9.30
CA ILE A 131 11.60 -12.18 8.77
C ILE A 131 11.64 -11.00 9.74
N ASP A 132 12.25 -9.89 9.32
CA ASP A 132 12.22 -8.65 10.08
C ASP A 132 10.90 -7.92 9.78
N PRO A 133 9.96 -7.81 10.75
CA PRO A 133 8.66 -7.18 10.51
C PRO A 133 8.76 -5.65 10.38
N LYS A 134 9.92 -5.05 10.66
CA LYS A 134 10.16 -3.63 10.42
C LYS A 134 10.84 -3.43 9.07
N PRO A 135 10.21 -2.73 8.12
CA PRO A 135 10.92 -2.25 6.94
C PRO A 135 11.84 -1.11 7.36
N GLU A 136 13.01 -1.44 7.92
CA GLU A 136 13.99 -0.45 8.41
C GLU A 136 14.38 0.54 7.32
N ALA A 137 14.56 0.06 6.08
CA ALA A 137 14.85 0.89 4.92
C ALA A 137 13.78 1.96 4.66
N THR A 138 12.49 1.60 4.75
CA THR A 138 11.38 2.54 4.52
C THR A 138 11.24 3.55 5.65
N ILE A 139 11.46 3.13 6.90
CA ILE A 139 11.40 4.02 8.06
C ILE A 139 12.57 5.02 8.02
N ASP A 140 13.76 4.58 7.63
CA ASP A 140 14.94 5.44 7.53
C ASP A 140 14.85 6.44 6.38
N GLU A 141 14.26 6.06 5.23
CA GLU A 141 13.98 6.99 4.13
C GLU A 141 12.97 8.06 4.56
N VAL A 142 11.83 7.66 5.15
CA VAL A 142 10.83 8.62 5.64
C VAL A 142 11.40 9.55 6.71
N ARG A 143 12.32 9.05 7.55
CA ARG A 143 12.98 9.84 8.59
C ARG A 143 13.99 10.83 8.00
N LYS A 144 14.73 10.42 6.96
CA LYS A 144 15.63 11.31 6.20
C LYS A 144 14.85 12.43 5.50
N ASP A 145 13.74 12.10 4.86
CA ASP A 145 12.89 13.08 4.19
C ASP A 145 12.32 14.10 5.18
N ALA A 146 11.88 13.62 6.36
CA ALA A 146 11.39 14.49 7.43
C ALA A 146 12.50 15.39 8.02
N GLN A 147 13.74 14.90 8.09
CA GLN A 147 14.90 15.70 8.54
C GLN A 147 15.27 16.75 7.51
N TRP A 148 15.35 16.38 6.23
CA TRP A 148 15.67 17.28 5.13
C TRP A 148 14.65 18.43 5.01
N LEU A 149 13.37 18.14 5.21
CA LEU A 149 12.30 19.14 5.30
C LEU A 149 12.44 20.09 6.50
N LYS A 150 12.91 19.57 7.64
CA LYS A 150 13.17 20.38 8.85
C LYS A 150 14.37 21.30 8.68
N GLU A 151 15.42 20.85 8.00
CA GLU A 151 16.63 21.63 7.72
C GLU A 151 16.34 22.80 6.76
N GLN A 152 15.39 22.63 5.83
CA GLN A 152 15.03 23.64 4.84
C GLN A 152 14.00 24.66 5.31
N MET A 153 13.27 24.40 6.39
CA MET A 153 12.46 25.44 7.01
C MET A 153 13.41 26.43 7.71
N PRO A 154 13.53 27.68 7.22
CA PRO A 154 14.29 28.69 7.94
C PRO A 154 13.54 28.89 9.25
N SER A 155 14.18 28.55 10.37
CA SER A 155 13.73 29.03 11.67
C SER A 155 13.85 30.55 11.62
N GLY A 156 12.76 31.21 11.22
CA GLY A 156 12.60 32.65 11.20
C GLY A 156 12.70 33.15 12.63
N LYS A 157 13.95 33.32 13.10
CA LYS A 157 14.25 34.02 14.33
C LYS A 157 14.35 35.50 13.98
N LYS A 158 13.40 36.20 14.60
CA LYS A 158 13.24 37.63 14.82
C LYS A 158 14.54 38.42 14.90
#